data_AF-A0AA90KG19-F1
#
_entry.id   AF-A0AA90KG19-F1
#
_cell.length_a   1.000
_cell.length_b   1.000
_cell.length_c   1.000
_cell.angle_alpha   90.00
_cell.angle_beta   90.00
_cell.angle_gamma   90.00
#
_symmetry.space_group_name_H-M   'P 1'
#
loop_
_entity.id
_entity.type
_entity.pdbx_description
1 polymer ?
#
loop_
_entity_poly.entity_id
_entity_poly.type
_entity_poly.pdbx_seq_one_letter_code
_entity_poly.pdbx_strand_id
1 'polypeptide(L)'
;MDSDVDAMGIRVEMVQHNVTAIRGDLQTMASELGTVSHTVDRVEDSVRQLSQSLAEFTERYARDQVRVRAEAELARLTTEWHARFEQRRQTRALAHGLVHALTKDALEKGVVDRDLVAACAQERMLMDRGFWLGPAVVALAARHLDKAPQMRRARAQAYSIDQARANLFFTLTCTRLGEQDEAARWMDRYLQSLDPYALDEDFHVVLDAVACNELGAEAHAYTRHTMRQWLSRLDLAQAATLETQVASHMSDLGKELPAKRYQELSSVCADDWNVLRSGWEWATIPKATLAHLRRAFPGDLDDGPAGHADSALDALIDRHDVDEAELASRIRYLELVVEHDGDEEAARQDHAAQRNAAKPVNLRTLLVNAVFVPDAVRLGEEARLLALRAMWPHVLKASNTYVQRSLSLLPLQIDVTWGGWNRPLATDPAVAVSEQQLVSEVVRLIEERTHQKIESVQLHRFRFLASAVVAVVSSIAAFITPQGPLRVTAVILGIAAVILAITEWRRVPTRKQELSREGRNSALTAAAVLNGALTQRITFFTAWRANLEVAPQLAAWADQAWRSETDAIAGSTREERGVKRENEW
;
A
#
# COMPACT_ATOMS: atom_id res chain seq x y z
N MET A 1 92.40 2.80 -53.21
CA MET A 1 91.00 2.46 -52.88
C MET A 1 90.90 1.53 -51.65
N ASP A 2 91.96 0.81 -51.25
CA ASP A 2 91.91 -0.13 -50.12
C ASP A 2 92.06 0.48 -48.70
N SER A 3 92.80 1.59 -48.48
CA SER A 3 92.98 2.10 -47.11
C SER A 3 91.77 2.86 -46.54
N ASP A 4 90.88 3.34 -47.39
CA ASP A 4 89.61 3.96 -46.96
C ASP A 4 88.59 2.90 -46.51
N VAL A 5 88.69 1.65 -47.02
CA VAL A 5 87.76 0.56 -46.69
C VAL A 5 88.01 0.02 -45.28
N ASP A 6 89.27 -0.12 -44.86
CA ASP A 6 89.63 -0.56 -43.50
C ASP A 6 89.31 0.50 -42.42
N ALA A 7 89.56 1.79 -42.72
CA ALA A 7 89.20 2.88 -41.82
C ALA A 7 87.67 3.04 -41.69
N MET A 8 86.92 2.72 -42.75
CA MET A 8 85.45 2.63 -42.72
C MET A 8 84.98 1.42 -41.90
N GLY A 9 85.64 0.26 -42.03
CA GLY A 9 85.34 -0.96 -41.29
C GLY A 9 85.46 -0.80 -39.77
N ILE A 10 86.57 -0.21 -39.30
CA ILE A 10 86.77 0.04 -37.86
C ILE A 10 85.75 1.06 -37.32
N ARG A 11 85.38 2.09 -38.12
CA ARG A 11 84.32 3.03 -37.73
C ARG A 11 82.96 2.36 -37.70
N VAL A 12 82.67 1.45 -38.62
CA VAL A 12 81.41 0.69 -38.65
C VAL A 12 81.31 -0.26 -37.46
N GLU A 13 82.39 -0.94 -37.06
CA GLU A 13 82.40 -1.78 -35.85
C GLU A 13 82.25 -0.95 -34.57
N MET A 14 82.91 0.20 -34.47
CA MET A 14 82.77 1.09 -33.32
C MET A 14 81.36 1.69 -33.24
N VAL A 15 80.76 2.03 -34.40
CA VAL A 15 79.37 2.44 -34.48
C VAL A 15 78.43 1.29 -34.12
N GLN A 16 78.69 0.06 -34.56
CA GLN A 16 77.90 -1.12 -34.19
C GLN A 16 77.99 -1.38 -32.68
N HIS A 17 79.18 -1.32 -32.09
CA HIS A 17 79.38 -1.49 -30.66
C HIS A 17 78.62 -0.42 -29.85
N ASN A 18 78.75 0.85 -30.26
CA ASN A 18 78.01 1.95 -29.65
C ASN A 18 76.50 1.79 -29.82
N VAL A 19 76.02 1.33 -30.97
CA VAL A 19 74.59 1.05 -31.20
C VAL A 19 74.10 -0.10 -30.33
N THR A 20 74.89 -1.16 -30.13
CA THR A 20 74.53 -2.25 -29.20
C THR A 20 74.55 -1.81 -27.74
N ALA A 21 75.52 -0.97 -27.33
CA ALA A 21 75.58 -0.41 -25.98
C ALA A 21 74.37 0.50 -25.72
N ILE A 22 74.07 1.42 -26.64
CA ILE A 22 72.89 2.30 -26.58
C ILE A 22 71.60 1.47 -26.56
N ARG A 23 71.54 0.36 -27.29
CA ARG A 23 70.38 -0.55 -27.26
C ARG A 23 70.22 -1.24 -25.90
N GLY A 24 71.32 -1.65 -25.28
CA GLY A 24 71.33 -2.19 -23.92
C GLY A 24 70.86 -1.15 -22.89
N ASP A 25 71.40 0.06 -22.96
CA ASP A 25 71.02 1.17 -22.08
C ASP A 25 69.56 1.58 -22.26
N LEU A 26 69.05 1.61 -23.51
CA LEU A 26 67.64 1.85 -23.81
C LEU A 26 66.72 0.75 -23.24
N GLN A 27 67.18 -0.50 -23.25
CA GLN A 27 66.41 -1.62 -22.70
C GLN A 27 66.38 -1.57 -21.17
N THR A 28 67.49 -1.18 -20.54
CA THR A 28 67.57 -0.92 -19.09
C THR A 28 66.69 0.28 -18.72
N MET A 29 66.78 1.40 -19.43
CA MET A 29 65.90 2.56 -19.21
C MET A 29 64.42 2.24 -19.43
N ALA A 30 64.07 1.40 -20.41
CA ALA A 30 62.70 0.95 -20.61
C ALA A 30 62.20 0.11 -19.43
N SER A 31 63.06 -0.74 -18.86
CA SER A 31 62.74 -1.50 -17.65
C SER A 31 62.61 -0.61 -16.41
N GLU A 32 63.49 0.37 -16.24
CA GLU A 32 63.45 1.35 -15.15
C GLU A 32 62.21 2.24 -15.27
N LEU A 33 61.86 2.73 -16.47
CA LEU A 33 60.63 3.46 -16.74
C LEU A 33 59.38 2.62 -16.45
N GLY A 34 59.40 1.32 -16.77
CA GLY A 34 58.35 0.39 -16.38
C GLY A 34 58.20 0.27 -14.86
N THR A 35 59.31 0.16 -14.13
CA THR A 35 59.29 0.16 -12.66
C THR A 35 58.82 1.49 -12.07
N VAL A 36 59.24 2.62 -12.64
CA VAL A 36 58.79 3.95 -12.23
C VAL A 36 57.30 4.10 -12.47
N SER A 37 56.79 3.69 -13.64
CA SER A 37 55.35 3.69 -13.93
C SER A 37 54.57 2.89 -12.89
N HIS A 38 55.01 1.67 -12.58
CA HIS A 38 54.37 0.85 -11.54
C HIS A 38 54.43 1.49 -10.15
N THR A 39 55.53 2.18 -9.79
CA THR A 39 55.59 2.91 -8.52
C THR A 39 54.67 4.11 -8.48
N VAL A 40 54.51 4.83 -9.60
CA VAL A 40 53.58 5.96 -9.74
C VAL A 40 52.15 5.47 -9.60
N ASP A 41 51.76 4.39 -10.28
CA ASP A 41 50.44 3.78 -10.16
C ASP A 41 50.14 3.39 -8.70
N ARG A 42 51.12 2.76 -8.03
CA ARG A 42 50.98 2.32 -6.63
C ARG A 42 50.88 3.48 -5.64
N VAL A 43 51.56 4.60 -5.91
CA VAL A 43 51.45 5.83 -5.13
C VAL A 43 50.09 6.48 -5.36
N GLU A 44 49.61 6.52 -6.60
CA GLU A 44 48.27 7.05 -6.92
C GLU A 44 47.17 6.26 -6.20
N ASP A 45 47.25 4.93 -6.22
CA ASP A 45 46.31 4.07 -5.49
C ASP A 45 46.39 4.28 -3.98
N SER A 46 47.59 4.42 -3.41
CA SER A 46 47.78 4.70 -1.98
C SER A 46 47.22 6.06 -1.58
N VAL A 47 47.39 7.09 -2.43
CA VAL A 47 46.83 8.44 -2.21
C VAL A 47 45.30 8.42 -2.30
N ARG A 48 44.72 7.68 -3.25
CA ARG A 48 43.27 7.49 -3.34
C ARG A 48 42.72 6.80 -2.09
N GLN A 49 43.38 5.73 -1.64
CA GLN A 49 42.98 5.02 -0.43
C GLN A 49 43.07 5.90 0.81
N LEU A 50 44.15 6.67 0.96
CA LEU A 50 44.31 7.62 2.07
C LEU A 50 43.25 8.73 2.02
N SER A 51 42.95 9.26 0.83
CA SER A 51 41.90 10.26 0.64
C SER A 51 40.53 9.71 1.06
N GLN A 52 40.23 8.47 0.72
CA GLN A 52 38.99 7.80 1.12
C GLN A 52 38.95 7.57 2.64
N SER A 53 40.01 7.04 3.24
CA SER A 53 40.09 6.85 4.69
C SER A 53 39.99 8.16 5.47
N LEU A 54 40.57 9.25 4.95
CA LEU A 54 40.47 10.58 5.58
C LEU A 54 39.04 11.13 5.48
N ALA A 55 38.37 10.94 4.35
CA ALA A 55 36.96 11.32 4.18
C ALA A 55 36.07 10.56 5.18
N GLU A 56 36.25 9.22 5.28
CA GLU A 56 35.54 8.39 6.25
C GLU A 56 35.84 8.80 7.71
N PHE A 57 37.09 9.10 8.03
CA PHE A 57 37.48 9.57 9.37
C PHE A 57 36.85 10.92 9.71
N THR A 58 36.84 11.86 8.77
CA THR A 58 36.27 13.19 8.96
C THR A 58 34.74 13.11 9.14
N GLU A 59 34.08 12.23 8.38
CA GLU A 59 32.65 11.93 8.55
C GLU A 59 32.35 11.33 9.92
N ARG A 60 33.10 10.29 10.34
CA ARG A 60 32.93 9.68 11.68
C ARG A 60 33.21 10.66 12.80
N TYR A 61 34.27 11.46 12.70
CA TYR A 61 34.59 12.46 13.70
C TYR A 61 33.50 13.54 13.79
N ALA A 62 32.96 14.00 12.65
CA ALA A 62 31.85 14.94 12.64
C ALA A 62 30.60 14.35 13.33
N ARG A 63 30.26 13.09 13.02
CA ARG A 63 29.16 12.36 13.69
C ARG A 63 29.39 12.21 15.20
N ASP A 64 30.59 11.84 15.62
CA ASP A 64 30.94 11.74 17.05
C ASP A 64 30.80 13.09 17.78
N GLN A 65 31.21 14.20 17.15
CA GLN A 65 31.03 15.54 17.73
C GLN A 65 29.56 15.91 17.88
N VAL A 66 28.73 15.57 16.89
CA VAL A 66 27.27 15.74 16.97
C VAL A 66 26.70 14.91 18.11
N ARG A 67 27.08 13.64 18.24
CA ARG A 67 26.62 12.76 19.32
C ARG A 67 27.00 13.31 20.69
N VAL A 68 28.26 13.69 20.91
CA VAL A 68 28.71 14.27 22.19
C VAL A 68 27.97 15.56 22.52
N ARG A 69 27.72 16.42 21.52
CA ARG A 69 26.91 17.63 21.72
C ARG A 69 25.46 17.30 22.08
N ALA A 70 24.87 16.30 21.43
CA ALA A 70 23.52 15.84 21.71
C ALA A 70 23.40 15.27 23.13
N GLU A 71 24.37 14.46 23.58
CA GLU A 71 24.44 13.94 24.96
C GLU A 71 24.53 15.06 26.01
N ALA A 72 25.38 16.07 25.77
CA ALA A 72 25.52 17.21 26.68
C ALA A 72 24.22 18.03 26.76
N GLU A 73 23.57 18.30 25.62
CA GLU A 73 22.30 19.02 25.59
C GLU A 73 21.16 18.18 26.18
N LEU A 74 21.15 16.86 25.96
CA LEU A 74 20.21 15.92 26.55
C LEU A 74 20.28 15.99 28.08
N ALA A 75 21.48 15.87 28.66
CA ALA A 75 21.68 16.00 30.11
C ALA A 75 21.19 17.36 30.66
N ARG A 76 21.42 18.45 29.91
CA ARG A 76 20.91 19.79 30.25
C ARG A 76 19.39 19.83 30.24
N LEU A 77 18.74 19.34 29.18
CA LEU A 77 17.28 19.35 29.05
C LEU A 77 16.60 18.43 30.06
N THR A 78 17.20 17.28 30.39
CA THR A 78 16.70 16.39 31.46
C THR A 78 16.76 17.07 32.83
N THR A 79 17.82 17.84 33.11
CA THR A 79 17.90 18.61 34.35
C THR A 79 16.85 19.72 34.38
N GLU A 80 16.67 20.43 33.27
CA GLU A 80 15.63 21.45 33.12
C GLU A 80 14.23 20.87 33.28
N TRP A 81 13.99 19.67 32.73
CA TRP A 81 12.74 18.92 32.86
C TRP A 81 12.38 18.68 34.32
N HIS A 82 13.31 18.09 35.09
CA HIS A 82 13.09 17.82 36.51
C HIS A 82 12.87 19.11 37.30
N ALA A 83 13.65 20.16 37.03
CA ALA A 83 13.49 21.43 37.74
C ALA A 83 12.13 22.10 37.47
N ARG A 84 11.62 22.04 36.23
CA ARG A 84 10.39 22.72 35.83
C ARG A 84 9.12 21.95 36.17
N PHE A 85 9.14 20.61 36.08
CA PHE A 85 7.92 19.80 36.12
C PHE A 85 7.81 18.88 37.34
N GLU A 86 8.68 19.03 38.34
CA GLU A 86 8.62 18.23 39.59
C GLU A 86 7.26 18.34 40.30
N GLN A 87 6.65 19.53 40.36
CA GLN A 87 5.35 19.70 41.00
C GLN A 87 4.22 18.96 40.27
N ARG A 88 4.27 18.90 38.94
CA ARG A 88 3.31 18.13 38.14
C ARG A 88 3.51 16.64 38.33
N ARG A 89 4.76 16.16 38.38
CA ARG A 89 5.08 14.76 38.73
C ARG A 89 4.50 14.38 40.09
N GLN A 90 4.66 15.23 41.11
CA GLN A 90 4.11 14.99 42.44
C GLN A 90 2.56 15.02 42.43
N THR A 91 1.96 15.89 41.62
CA THR A 91 0.50 15.93 41.41
C THR A 91 -0.03 14.66 40.75
N ARG A 92 0.67 14.15 39.72
CA ARG A 92 0.35 12.87 39.05
C ARG A 92 0.46 11.69 40.02
N ALA A 93 1.53 11.64 40.81
CA ALA A 93 1.70 10.61 41.84
C ALA A 93 0.55 10.61 42.86
N LEU A 94 0.10 11.80 43.29
CA LEU A 94 -1.08 11.92 44.15
C LEU A 94 -2.36 11.50 43.42
N ALA A 95 -2.53 11.86 42.15
CA ALA A 95 -3.68 11.45 41.35
C ALA A 95 -3.79 9.93 41.27
N HIS A 96 -2.70 9.25 40.88
CA HIS A 96 -2.58 7.78 40.89
C HIS A 96 -2.98 7.18 42.24
N GLY A 97 -2.48 7.76 43.34
CA GLY A 97 -2.88 7.34 44.67
C GLY A 97 -4.38 7.51 44.94
N LEU A 98 -4.99 8.63 44.58
CA LEU A 98 -6.39 8.92 44.87
C LEU A 98 -7.41 8.19 43.99
N VAL A 99 -7.05 7.86 42.75
CA VAL A 99 -7.93 7.09 41.84
C VAL A 99 -7.91 5.59 42.16
N HIS A 100 -6.92 5.13 42.90
CA HIS A 100 -6.80 3.73 43.27
C HIS A 100 -7.93 3.31 44.22
N ALA A 101 -8.61 2.19 43.90
CA ALA A 101 -9.79 1.74 44.64
C ALA A 101 -9.51 1.54 46.15
N LEU A 102 -8.32 1.05 46.50
CA LEU A 102 -7.94 0.84 47.91
C LEU A 102 -7.84 2.14 48.71
N THR A 103 -7.71 3.29 48.07
CA THR A 103 -7.62 4.57 48.78
C THR A 103 -8.96 4.98 49.37
N LYS A 104 -10.06 4.72 48.66
CA LYS A 104 -11.41 4.91 49.22
C LYS A 104 -11.61 4.01 50.44
N ASP A 105 -11.28 2.73 50.31
CA ASP A 105 -11.30 1.75 51.41
C ASP A 105 -10.44 2.18 52.60
N ALA A 106 -9.23 2.67 52.37
CA ALA A 106 -8.32 3.11 53.41
C ALA A 106 -8.84 4.35 54.16
N LEU A 107 -9.53 5.26 53.45
CA LEU A 107 -10.18 6.43 54.03
C LEU A 107 -11.46 6.08 54.80
N GLU A 108 -12.19 5.05 54.37
CA GLU A 108 -13.36 4.50 55.08
C GLU A 108 -12.95 3.75 56.34
N LYS A 109 -11.87 2.96 56.27
CA LYS A 109 -11.29 2.20 57.40
C LYS A 109 -10.45 3.07 58.35
N GLY A 110 -10.25 4.35 58.04
CA GLY A 110 -9.50 5.29 58.87
C GLY A 110 -7.99 5.05 58.93
N VAL A 111 -7.43 4.33 57.95
CA VAL A 111 -5.98 4.06 57.84
C VAL A 111 -5.22 5.32 57.41
N VAL A 112 -5.86 6.17 56.61
CA VAL A 112 -5.29 7.43 56.10
C VAL A 112 -6.06 8.61 56.68
N ASP A 113 -5.33 9.63 57.15
CA ASP A 113 -5.94 10.86 57.65
C ASP A 113 -6.60 11.66 56.52
N ARG A 114 -7.91 11.86 56.68
CA ARG A 114 -8.79 12.59 55.78
C ARG A 114 -8.38 14.05 55.61
N ASP A 115 -7.94 14.71 56.68
CA ASP A 115 -7.54 16.12 56.63
C ASP A 115 -6.16 16.29 55.98
N LEU A 116 -5.26 15.32 56.17
CA LEU A 116 -3.99 15.29 55.47
C LEU A 116 -4.18 15.15 53.96
N VAL A 117 -5.07 14.27 53.50
CA VAL A 117 -5.38 14.12 52.06
C VAL A 117 -5.93 15.41 51.47
N ALA A 118 -6.83 16.09 52.18
CA ALA A 118 -7.35 17.39 51.75
C ALA A 118 -6.24 18.45 51.65
N ALA A 119 -5.39 18.53 52.67
CA ALA A 119 -4.29 19.48 52.73
C ALA A 119 -3.27 19.24 51.62
N CYS A 120 -2.84 17.99 51.41
CA CYS A 120 -1.92 17.63 50.33
C CYS A 120 -2.49 17.98 48.95
N ALA A 121 -3.76 17.61 48.68
CA ALA A 121 -4.39 17.93 47.39
C ALA A 121 -4.49 19.44 47.14
N GLN A 122 -4.89 20.21 48.16
CA GLN A 122 -4.97 21.67 48.07
C GLN A 122 -3.59 22.32 47.89
N GLU A 123 -2.57 21.83 48.61
CA GLU A 123 -1.20 22.28 48.46
C GLU A 123 -0.71 22.06 47.02
N ARG A 124 -0.91 20.85 46.45
CA ARG A 124 -0.51 20.56 45.06
C ARG A 124 -1.11 21.57 44.07
N MET A 125 -2.40 21.86 44.19
CA MET A 125 -3.10 22.84 43.35
C MET A 125 -2.53 24.26 43.51
N LEU A 126 -2.08 24.64 44.71
CA LEU A 126 -1.47 25.96 44.93
C LEU A 126 -0.06 26.07 44.34
N MET A 127 0.70 24.97 44.31
CA MET A 127 2.07 24.94 43.77
C MET A 127 2.12 25.04 42.24
N ASP A 128 1.14 24.48 41.54
CA ASP A 128 0.98 24.67 40.10
C ASP A 128 -0.48 24.99 39.72
N ARG A 129 -0.79 26.29 39.72
CA ARG A 129 -2.15 26.80 39.48
C ARG A 129 -2.64 26.61 38.03
N GLY A 130 -1.72 26.39 37.09
CA GLY A 130 -2.03 26.26 35.67
C GLY A 130 -2.34 24.82 35.24
N PHE A 131 -1.99 23.85 36.08
CA PHE A 131 -2.12 22.43 35.75
C PHE A 131 -3.55 21.93 36.03
N TRP A 132 -4.24 21.46 34.99
CA TRP A 132 -5.66 21.03 35.06
C TRP A 132 -5.91 19.89 36.07
N LEU A 133 -4.93 19.01 36.26
CA LEU A 133 -5.03 17.86 37.16
C LEU A 133 -5.03 18.29 38.64
N GLY A 134 -4.39 19.40 38.99
CA GLY A 134 -4.37 19.93 40.35
C GLY A 134 -5.77 20.12 40.96
N PRO A 135 -6.65 20.96 40.37
CA PRO A 135 -8.02 21.10 40.83
C PRO A 135 -8.87 19.84 40.63
N ALA A 136 -8.56 18.97 39.66
CA ALA A 136 -9.26 17.69 39.50
C ALA A 136 -9.00 16.72 40.68
N VAL A 137 -7.74 16.63 41.13
CA VAL A 137 -7.32 15.88 42.33
C VAL A 137 -7.96 16.46 43.59
N VAL A 138 -8.06 17.78 43.72
CA VAL A 138 -8.81 18.42 44.83
C VAL A 138 -10.29 18.05 44.79
N ALA A 139 -10.90 18.00 43.60
CA ALA A 139 -12.29 17.59 43.45
C ALA A 139 -12.49 16.13 43.87
N LEU A 140 -11.58 15.23 43.47
CA LEU A 140 -11.61 13.82 43.85
C LEU A 140 -11.38 13.62 45.35
N ALA A 141 -10.41 14.31 45.95
CA ALA A 141 -10.21 14.31 47.40
C ALA A 141 -11.46 14.81 48.14
N ALA A 142 -12.03 15.94 47.71
CA ALA A 142 -13.25 16.47 48.31
C ALA A 142 -14.45 15.52 48.16
N ARG A 143 -14.49 14.72 47.09
CA ARG A 143 -15.49 13.68 46.89
C ARG A 143 -15.35 12.55 47.91
N HIS A 144 -14.15 12.00 48.08
CA HIS A 144 -13.88 10.96 49.10
C HIS A 144 -14.13 11.42 50.54
N LEU A 145 -14.16 12.74 50.76
CA LEU A 145 -14.40 13.38 52.05
C LEU A 145 -15.85 13.88 52.24
N ASP A 146 -16.76 13.59 51.31
CA ASP A 146 -18.15 14.07 51.30
C ASP A 146 -18.30 15.61 51.35
N LYS A 147 -17.29 16.36 50.90
CA LYS A 147 -17.28 17.84 50.85
C LYS A 147 -17.85 18.36 49.53
N ALA A 148 -19.13 18.09 49.28
CA ALA A 148 -19.78 18.38 47.99
C ALA A 148 -19.64 19.85 47.48
N PRO A 149 -19.74 20.91 48.31
CA PRO A 149 -19.52 22.29 47.84
C PRO A 149 -18.09 22.54 47.34
N GLN A 150 -17.10 21.97 48.02
CA GLN A 150 -15.70 22.09 47.64
C GLN A 150 -15.41 21.31 46.36
N MET A 151 -15.91 20.08 46.26
CA MET A 151 -15.82 19.25 45.06
C MET A 151 -16.35 20.00 43.83
N ARG A 152 -17.55 20.60 43.90
CA ARG A 152 -18.13 21.33 42.77
C ARG A 152 -17.29 22.54 42.34
N ARG A 153 -16.73 23.29 43.30
CA ARG A 153 -15.87 24.46 43.02
C ARG A 153 -14.55 24.04 42.38
N ALA A 154 -13.90 23.01 42.92
CA ALA A 154 -12.65 22.49 42.38
C ALA A 154 -12.86 21.90 40.97
N ARG A 155 -13.95 21.16 40.76
CA ARG A 155 -14.32 20.64 39.43
C ARG A 155 -14.53 21.76 38.41
N ALA A 156 -15.26 22.83 38.78
CA ALA A 156 -15.46 23.97 37.89
C ALA A 156 -14.13 24.66 37.52
N GLN A 157 -13.17 24.68 38.43
CA GLN A 157 -11.81 25.18 38.15
C GLN A 157 -11.02 24.26 37.22
N ALA A 158 -11.13 22.93 37.37
CA ALA A 158 -10.50 22.01 36.42
C ALA A 158 -11.02 22.22 34.99
N TYR A 159 -12.34 22.44 34.85
CA TYR A 159 -12.97 22.68 33.55
C TYR A 159 -12.58 24.01 32.91
N SER A 160 -12.33 25.05 33.70
CA SER A 160 -11.90 26.33 33.14
C SER A 160 -10.47 26.28 32.57
N ILE A 161 -9.68 25.27 32.98
CA ILE A 161 -8.32 25.04 32.45
C ILE A 161 -8.37 24.10 31.25
N ASP A 162 -8.89 22.88 31.43
CA ASP A 162 -9.05 21.90 30.35
C ASP A 162 -10.33 21.08 30.57
N GLN A 163 -11.38 21.42 29.81
CA GLN A 163 -12.68 20.77 29.92
C GLN A 163 -12.64 19.30 29.48
N ALA A 164 -11.92 18.98 28.41
CA ALA A 164 -11.93 17.64 27.82
C ALA A 164 -11.22 16.64 28.73
N ARG A 165 -9.99 16.94 29.14
CA ARG A 165 -9.21 16.06 30.02
C ARG A 165 -9.84 15.90 31.39
N ALA A 166 -10.39 16.97 31.95
CA ALA A 166 -11.08 16.89 33.23
C ALA A 166 -12.36 16.05 33.16
N ASN A 167 -13.18 16.19 32.11
CA ASN A 167 -14.35 15.31 31.94
C ASN A 167 -13.93 13.85 31.79
N LEU A 168 -12.90 13.57 30.98
CA LEU A 168 -12.41 12.22 30.79
C LEU A 168 -11.87 11.61 32.08
N PHE A 169 -11.10 12.38 32.87
CA PHE A 169 -10.59 11.96 34.16
C PHE A 169 -11.73 11.51 35.10
N PHE A 170 -12.83 12.28 35.18
CA PHE A 170 -13.98 11.89 36.00
C PHE A 170 -14.72 10.69 35.43
N THR A 171 -14.86 10.56 34.10
CA THR A 171 -15.42 9.36 33.46
C THR A 171 -14.67 8.11 33.91
N LEU A 172 -13.36 8.08 33.68
CA LEU A 172 -12.53 6.92 33.93
C LEU A 172 -12.38 6.62 35.43
N THR A 173 -12.31 7.67 36.27
CA THR A 173 -12.31 7.48 37.73
C THR A 173 -13.62 6.88 38.22
N CYS A 174 -14.78 7.35 37.72
CA CYS A 174 -16.08 6.74 38.04
C CYS A 174 -16.16 5.28 37.59
N THR A 175 -15.64 4.96 36.41
CA THR A 175 -15.55 3.58 35.90
C THR A 175 -14.71 2.71 36.83
N ARG A 176 -13.50 3.15 37.21
CA ARG A 176 -12.61 2.44 38.14
C ARG A 176 -13.24 2.24 39.53
N LEU A 177 -14.11 3.16 39.97
CA LEU A 177 -14.87 3.06 41.23
C LEU A 177 -16.18 2.24 41.11
N GLY A 178 -16.51 1.71 39.93
CA GLY A 178 -17.71 0.89 39.69
C GLY A 178 -19.03 1.69 39.58
N GLU A 179 -18.95 3.01 39.34
CA GLU A 179 -20.08 3.94 39.28
C GLU A 179 -20.50 4.24 37.83
N GLN A 180 -20.99 3.21 37.13
CA GLN A 180 -21.22 3.27 35.69
C GLN A 180 -22.22 4.35 35.25
N ASP A 181 -23.29 4.60 36.02
CA ASP A 181 -24.26 5.65 35.69
C ASP A 181 -23.62 7.05 35.71
N GLU A 182 -22.66 7.28 36.61
CA GLU A 182 -21.95 8.55 36.69
C GLU A 182 -20.87 8.65 35.62
N ALA A 183 -20.16 7.54 35.35
CA ALA A 183 -19.22 7.45 34.25
C ALA A 183 -19.90 7.78 32.91
N ALA A 184 -21.08 7.23 32.63
CA ALA A 184 -21.82 7.51 31.40
C ALA A 184 -22.19 8.99 31.25
N ARG A 185 -22.60 9.66 32.34
CA ARG A 185 -22.89 11.11 32.32
C ARG A 185 -21.64 11.96 32.07
N TRP A 186 -20.49 11.56 32.63
CA TRP A 186 -19.22 12.23 32.36
C TRP A 186 -18.75 11.98 30.93
N MET A 187 -18.97 10.77 30.41
CA MET A 187 -18.63 10.41 29.04
C MET A 187 -19.40 11.25 28.02
N ASP A 188 -20.70 11.46 28.24
CA ASP A 188 -21.50 12.36 27.38
C ASP A 188 -20.91 13.79 27.34
N ARG A 189 -20.51 14.33 28.50
CA ARG A 189 -19.87 15.66 28.57
C ARG A 189 -18.49 15.69 27.93
N TYR A 190 -17.71 14.63 28.09
CA TYR A 190 -16.42 14.49 27.43
C TYR A 190 -16.59 14.54 25.91
N LEU A 191 -17.49 13.70 25.37
CA LEU A 191 -17.79 13.70 23.95
C LEU A 191 -18.27 15.07 23.47
N GLN A 192 -19.10 15.79 24.23
CA GLN A 192 -19.54 17.14 23.86
C GLN A 192 -18.41 18.18 23.86
N SER A 193 -17.32 17.95 24.58
CA SER A 193 -16.15 18.85 24.61
C SER A 193 -15.13 18.58 23.50
N LEU A 194 -15.26 17.49 22.75
CA LEU A 194 -14.33 17.14 21.68
C LEU A 194 -14.67 17.82 20.34
N ASP A 195 -13.62 18.05 19.56
CA ASP A 195 -13.73 18.46 18.16
C ASP A 195 -13.62 17.25 17.21
N PRO A 196 -14.69 16.88 16.48
CA PRO A 196 -14.63 15.75 15.53
C PRO A 196 -13.69 15.95 14.34
N TYR A 197 -13.19 17.17 14.09
CA TYR A 197 -12.18 17.43 13.07
C TYR A 197 -10.75 17.14 13.54
N ALA A 198 -10.53 17.05 14.85
CA ALA A 198 -9.22 16.88 15.47
C ALA A 198 -9.33 16.02 16.74
N LEU A 199 -9.50 14.71 16.55
CA LEU A 199 -9.51 13.74 17.64
C LEU A 199 -8.07 13.31 17.94
N ASP A 200 -7.71 13.40 19.22
CA ASP A 200 -6.39 13.05 19.70
C ASP A 200 -6.34 11.59 20.18
N GLU A 201 -5.16 11.17 20.64
CA GLU A 201 -4.95 9.82 21.13
C GLU A 201 -5.74 9.50 22.41
N ASP A 202 -6.18 10.50 23.21
CA ASP A 202 -7.04 10.22 24.38
C ASP A 202 -8.38 9.63 23.92
N PHE A 203 -8.94 10.12 22.81
CA PHE A 203 -10.14 9.54 22.24
C PHE A 203 -9.92 8.10 21.75
N HIS A 204 -8.75 7.78 21.19
CA HIS A 204 -8.44 6.43 20.70
C HIS A 204 -8.43 5.42 21.86
N VAL A 205 -7.70 5.71 22.94
CA VAL A 205 -7.56 4.80 24.08
C VAL A 205 -8.91 4.58 24.78
N VAL A 206 -9.75 5.60 24.85
CA VAL A 206 -11.08 5.51 25.47
C VAL A 206 -12.07 4.74 24.59
N LEU A 207 -11.86 4.73 23.27
CA LEU A 207 -12.74 4.00 22.36
C LEU A 207 -12.69 2.49 22.62
N ASP A 208 -11.51 1.96 22.96
CA ASP A 208 -11.36 0.55 23.37
C ASP A 208 -12.15 0.25 24.64
N ALA A 209 -12.01 1.09 25.68
CA ALA A 209 -12.75 0.92 26.93
C ALA A 209 -14.28 0.99 26.74
N VAL A 210 -14.75 1.85 25.83
CA VAL A 210 -16.17 1.92 25.48
C VAL A 210 -16.63 0.68 24.71
N ALA A 211 -15.82 0.21 23.76
CA ALA A 211 -16.17 -0.92 22.91
C ALA A 211 -16.20 -2.25 23.67
N CYS A 212 -15.30 -2.42 24.64
CA CYS A 212 -15.31 -3.53 25.61
C CYS A 212 -16.36 -3.37 26.72
N ASN A 213 -17.23 -2.35 26.64
CA ASN A 213 -18.32 -2.07 27.59
C ASN A 213 -17.85 -1.79 29.04
N GLU A 214 -16.58 -1.43 29.26
CA GLU A 214 -16.04 -1.19 30.61
C GLU A 214 -16.67 0.04 31.28
N LEU A 215 -17.09 1.03 30.48
CA LEU A 215 -17.80 2.25 30.93
C LEU A 215 -19.32 2.04 31.07
N GLY A 216 -19.81 0.82 30.80
CA GLY A 216 -21.22 0.47 30.83
C GLY A 216 -22.01 0.80 29.55
N ALA A 217 -23.19 0.16 29.45
CA ALA A 217 -24.00 0.18 28.24
C ALA A 217 -24.52 1.58 27.86
N GLU A 218 -24.77 2.46 28.84
CA GLU A 218 -25.20 3.83 28.58
C GLU A 218 -24.08 4.66 27.91
N ALA A 219 -22.84 4.56 28.40
CA ALA A 219 -21.69 5.22 27.80
C ALA A 219 -21.43 4.75 26.36
N HIS A 220 -21.58 3.44 26.12
CA HIS A 220 -21.53 2.86 24.77
C HIS A 220 -22.62 3.43 23.85
N ALA A 221 -23.86 3.53 24.34
CA ALA A 221 -24.97 4.11 23.57
C ALA A 221 -24.76 5.59 23.24
N TYR A 222 -24.28 6.40 24.20
CA TYR A 222 -23.95 7.81 23.99
C TYR A 222 -22.84 7.99 22.95
N THR A 223 -21.75 7.22 23.07
CA THR A 223 -20.63 7.26 22.12
C THR A 223 -21.11 6.94 20.71
N ARG A 224 -21.89 5.87 20.52
CA ARG A 224 -22.48 5.52 19.23
C ARG A 224 -23.42 6.58 18.68
N HIS A 225 -24.17 7.28 19.54
CA HIS A 225 -25.05 8.34 19.11
C HIS A 225 -24.25 9.57 18.65
N THR A 226 -23.28 10.01 19.45
CA THR A 226 -22.45 11.17 19.16
C THR A 226 -21.60 10.98 17.92
N MET A 227 -20.97 9.82 17.73
CA MET A 227 -20.22 9.51 16.50
C MET A 227 -21.10 9.62 15.24
N ARG A 228 -22.35 9.13 15.29
CA ARG A 228 -23.30 9.28 14.17
C ARG A 228 -23.65 10.74 13.90
N GLN A 229 -23.84 11.54 14.96
CA GLN A 229 -24.08 12.98 14.81
C GLN A 229 -22.86 13.73 14.27
N TRP A 230 -21.66 13.31 14.63
CA TRP A 230 -20.43 13.90 14.10
C TRP A 230 -20.25 13.57 12.63
N LEU A 231 -20.47 12.32 12.24
CA LEU A 231 -20.41 11.91 10.83
C LEU A 231 -21.36 12.74 9.95
N SER A 232 -22.61 12.92 10.38
CA SER A 232 -23.56 13.75 9.63
C SER A 232 -23.15 15.22 9.54
N ARG A 233 -22.54 15.78 10.59
CA ARG A 233 -21.97 17.14 10.58
C ARG A 233 -20.79 17.27 9.63
N LEU A 234 -19.87 16.31 9.66
CA LEU A 234 -18.69 16.30 8.79
C LEU A 234 -19.10 16.22 7.30
N ASP A 235 -20.12 15.41 6.97
CA ASP A 235 -20.65 15.21 5.60
C ASP A 235 -21.20 16.49 4.96
N LEU A 236 -21.57 17.49 5.75
CA LEU A 236 -22.03 18.78 5.25
C LEU A 236 -20.90 19.78 4.95
N ALA A 237 -19.71 19.59 5.51
CA ALA A 237 -18.69 20.65 5.61
C ALA A 237 -17.50 20.52 4.65
N GLN A 238 -17.27 19.36 4.01
CA GLN A 238 -16.04 19.09 3.24
C GLN A 238 -16.31 18.51 1.84
N ALA A 239 -15.40 18.78 0.90
CA ALA A 239 -15.48 18.31 -0.48
C ALA A 239 -15.26 16.78 -0.61
N ALA A 240 -14.39 16.19 0.23
CA ALA A 240 -14.24 14.74 0.31
C ALA A 240 -15.18 14.19 1.40
N THR A 241 -16.17 13.40 0.98
CA THR A 241 -17.13 12.75 1.88
C THR A 241 -16.59 11.43 2.40
N LEU A 242 -17.11 10.95 3.53
CA LEU A 242 -16.82 9.60 4.04
C LEU A 242 -17.10 8.53 2.96
N GLU A 243 -18.15 8.74 2.16
CA GLU A 243 -18.50 7.86 1.04
C GLU A 243 -17.39 7.72 0.01
N THR A 244 -16.70 8.82 -0.30
CA THR A 244 -15.61 8.83 -1.29
C THR A 244 -14.39 8.07 -0.74
N GLN A 245 -14.07 8.27 0.54
CA GLN A 245 -12.96 7.57 1.20
C GLN A 245 -13.22 6.06 1.27
N VAL A 246 -14.40 5.65 1.72
CA VAL A 246 -14.80 4.23 1.78
C VAL A 246 -14.78 3.61 0.39
N ALA A 247 -15.31 4.28 -0.63
CA ALA A 247 -15.28 3.79 -2.00
C ALA A 247 -13.84 3.63 -2.54
N SER A 248 -12.96 4.59 -2.26
CA SER A 248 -11.54 4.51 -2.66
C SER A 248 -10.87 3.27 -2.07
N HIS A 249 -10.93 3.09 -0.75
CA HIS A 249 -10.32 1.93 -0.09
C HIS A 249 -10.95 0.60 -0.55
N MET A 250 -12.27 0.56 -0.78
CA MET A 250 -12.91 -0.62 -1.34
C MET A 250 -12.41 -0.92 -2.76
N SER A 251 -12.19 0.11 -3.58
CA SER A 251 -11.64 -0.04 -4.93
C SER A 251 -10.22 -0.62 -4.89
N ASP A 252 -9.39 -0.19 -3.95
CA ASP A 252 -8.01 -0.68 -3.78
C ASP A 252 -7.96 -2.18 -3.40
N LEU A 253 -9.02 -2.69 -2.75
CA LEU A 253 -9.17 -4.12 -2.47
C LEU A 253 -9.58 -4.94 -3.72
N GLY A 254 -10.13 -4.29 -4.74
CA GLY A 254 -10.56 -4.92 -5.98
C GLY A 254 -9.43 -5.69 -6.68
N LYS A 255 -9.77 -6.75 -7.41
CA LYS A 255 -8.78 -7.52 -8.17
C LYS A 255 -8.74 -7.05 -9.61
N GLU A 256 -7.56 -6.67 -10.08
CA GLU A 256 -7.31 -6.46 -11.51
C GLU A 256 -7.46 -7.77 -12.29
N LEU A 257 -8.00 -7.69 -13.51
CA LEU A 257 -8.12 -8.84 -14.38
C LEU A 257 -6.73 -9.27 -14.89
N PRO A 258 -6.25 -10.51 -14.61
CA PRO A 258 -4.95 -10.93 -15.10
C PRO A 258 -4.92 -10.95 -16.64
N ALA A 259 -3.95 -10.26 -17.24
CA ALA A 259 -3.89 -10.03 -18.69
C ALA A 259 -3.99 -11.31 -19.55
N LYS A 260 -3.53 -12.45 -19.04
CA LYS A 260 -3.50 -13.73 -19.75
C LYS A 260 -4.73 -14.62 -19.54
N ARG A 261 -5.60 -14.33 -18.56
CA ARG A 261 -6.68 -15.25 -18.16
C ARG A 261 -7.81 -15.36 -19.19
N TYR A 262 -8.02 -14.31 -19.98
CA TYR A 262 -9.09 -14.20 -20.98
C TYR A 262 -8.57 -13.66 -22.32
N GLN A 263 -7.37 -14.08 -22.72
CA GLN A 263 -6.66 -13.51 -23.87
C GLN A 263 -7.43 -13.75 -25.19
N GLU A 264 -7.97 -14.95 -25.38
CA GLU A 264 -8.71 -15.36 -26.56
C GLU A 264 -10.03 -14.58 -26.67
N LEU A 265 -10.79 -14.45 -25.57
CA LEU A 265 -11.99 -13.62 -25.53
C LEU A 265 -11.68 -12.15 -25.83
N SER A 266 -10.59 -11.62 -25.25
CA SER A 266 -10.16 -10.23 -25.50
C SER A 266 -9.77 -9.96 -26.95
N SER A 267 -9.21 -10.96 -27.63
CA SER A 267 -8.78 -10.82 -29.02
C SER A 267 -9.94 -10.76 -30.02
N VAL A 268 -11.10 -11.29 -29.62
CA VAL A 268 -12.29 -11.42 -30.47
C VAL A 268 -13.31 -10.30 -30.20
N CYS A 269 -13.31 -9.75 -28.99
CA CYS A 269 -14.16 -8.63 -28.57
C CYS A 269 -13.35 -7.34 -28.32
N ALA A 270 -12.39 -7.03 -29.19
CA ALA A 270 -11.40 -5.98 -28.96
C ALA A 270 -12.01 -4.59 -28.70
N ASP A 271 -13.09 -4.24 -29.40
CA ASP A 271 -13.72 -2.91 -29.32
C ASP A 271 -14.40 -2.67 -27.96
N ASP A 272 -15.07 -3.69 -27.40
CA ASP A 272 -15.81 -3.59 -26.13
C ASP A 272 -15.04 -4.14 -24.91
N TRP A 273 -13.84 -4.70 -25.11
CA TRP A 273 -13.11 -5.42 -24.06
C TRP A 273 -12.81 -4.57 -22.83
N ASN A 274 -12.45 -3.30 -23.00
CA ASN A 274 -12.13 -2.41 -21.88
C ASN A 274 -13.35 -2.15 -20.98
N VAL A 275 -14.54 -2.07 -21.58
CA VAL A 275 -15.81 -1.90 -20.87
C VAL A 275 -16.17 -3.18 -20.11
N LEU A 276 -16.05 -4.34 -20.77
CA LEU A 276 -16.28 -5.65 -20.15
C LEU A 276 -15.31 -5.91 -18.99
N ARG A 277 -14.03 -5.58 -19.18
CA ARG A 277 -13.00 -5.66 -18.14
C ARG A 277 -13.38 -4.81 -16.93
N SER A 278 -13.68 -3.52 -17.15
CA SER A 278 -14.02 -2.59 -16.08
C SER A 278 -15.27 -3.05 -15.32
N GLY A 279 -16.30 -3.52 -16.04
CA GLY A 279 -17.51 -4.07 -15.44
C GLY A 279 -17.23 -5.29 -14.57
N TRP A 280 -16.39 -6.21 -15.03
CA TRP A 280 -15.96 -7.37 -14.26
C TRP A 280 -15.15 -6.98 -13.01
N GLU A 281 -14.19 -6.07 -13.14
CA GLU A 281 -13.36 -5.59 -12.04
C GLU A 281 -14.21 -4.95 -10.94
N TRP A 282 -15.19 -4.11 -11.32
CA TRP A 282 -16.14 -3.52 -10.37
C TRP A 282 -17.00 -4.57 -9.65
N ALA A 283 -17.37 -5.67 -10.32
CA ALA A 283 -18.09 -6.76 -9.67
C ALA A 283 -17.23 -7.45 -8.58
N THR A 284 -15.90 -7.46 -8.72
CA THR A 284 -15.02 -8.10 -7.73
C THR A 284 -14.91 -7.35 -6.41
N ILE A 285 -15.13 -6.03 -6.42
CA ILE A 285 -14.91 -5.15 -5.27
C ILE A 285 -15.73 -5.61 -4.04
N PRO A 286 -17.08 -5.76 -4.09
CA PRO A 286 -17.86 -6.24 -2.94
C PRO A 286 -17.36 -7.56 -2.35
N LYS A 287 -16.95 -8.50 -3.22
CA LYS A 287 -16.41 -9.80 -2.80
C LYS A 287 -15.07 -9.67 -2.10
N ALA A 288 -14.19 -8.83 -2.62
CA ALA A 288 -12.90 -8.55 -2.01
C ALA A 288 -13.05 -7.84 -0.67
N THR A 289 -13.99 -6.88 -0.56
CA THR A 289 -14.36 -6.24 0.70
C THR A 289 -14.86 -7.26 1.72
N LEU A 290 -15.77 -8.16 1.35
CA LEU A 290 -16.22 -9.23 2.27
C LEU A 290 -15.06 -10.12 2.74
N ALA A 291 -14.15 -10.47 1.84
CA ALA A 291 -12.97 -11.27 2.18
C ALA A 291 -12.00 -10.52 3.11
N HIS A 292 -11.86 -9.21 2.94
CA HIS A 292 -11.12 -8.34 3.85
C HIS A 292 -11.76 -8.32 5.24
N LEU A 293 -13.06 -8.06 5.32
CA LEU A 293 -13.79 -7.99 6.59
C LEU A 293 -13.72 -9.31 7.38
N ARG A 294 -13.90 -10.45 6.72
CA ARG A 294 -13.74 -11.77 7.36
C ARG A 294 -12.34 -12.04 7.89
N ARG A 295 -11.30 -11.43 7.31
CA ARG A 295 -9.92 -11.57 7.77
C ARG A 295 -9.61 -10.58 8.90
N ALA A 296 -10.12 -9.36 8.78
CA ALA A 296 -9.89 -8.28 9.75
C ALA A 296 -10.66 -8.47 11.06
N PHE A 297 -11.76 -9.23 11.01
CA PHE A 297 -12.65 -9.56 12.12
C PHE A 297 -12.98 -11.06 12.07
N PRO A 298 -12.09 -11.94 12.59
CA PRO A 298 -12.30 -13.39 12.57
C PRO A 298 -13.52 -13.84 13.39
N GLY A 299 -13.98 -13.02 14.35
CA GLY A 299 -15.19 -13.30 15.13
C GLY A 299 -14.96 -14.12 16.39
N ASP A 300 -13.70 -14.50 16.67
CA ASP A 300 -13.25 -15.00 17.97
C ASP A 300 -13.03 -13.79 18.89
N LEU A 301 -14.12 -13.06 19.16
CA LEU A 301 -14.13 -12.08 20.24
C LEU A 301 -14.08 -12.88 21.54
N ASP A 302 -12.87 -13.23 21.99
CA ASP A 302 -12.62 -13.53 23.39
C ASP A 302 -13.07 -12.32 24.23
N ASP A 303 -13.24 -12.48 25.55
CA ASP A 303 -13.36 -11.31 26.42
C ASP A 303 -12.09 -10.47 26.20
N GLY A 304 -12.23 -9.36 25.47
CA GLY A 304 -11.14 -8.45 25.14
C GLY A 304 -10.36 -8.10 26.41
N PRO A 305 -9.06 -7.80 26.31
CA PRO A 305 -8.21 -7.61 27.47
C PRO A 305 -8.79 -6.54 28.39
N ALA A 306 -9.32 -6.95 29.54
CA ALA A 306 -9.91 -6.02 30.50
C ALA A 306 -8.87 -5.03 31.03
N GLY A 307 -9.33 -3.84 31.40
CA GLY A 307 -8.50 -2.79 31.99
C GLY A 307 -8.09 -1.72 30.99
N HIS A 308 -8.83 -1.57 29.88
CA HIS A 308 -8.64 -0.47 28.94
C HIS A 308 -8.95 0.88 29.61
N ALA A 309 -10.01 0.98 30.42
CA ALA A 309 -10.37 2.18 31.18
C ALA A 309 -9.29 2.53 32.20
N ASP A 310 -8.70 1.51 32.84
CA ASP A 310 -7.62 1.67 33.79
C ASP A 310 -6.34 2.18 33.10
N SER A 311 -5.97 1.55 31.99
CA SER A 311 -4.84 1.98 31.16
C SER A 311 -5.04 3.38 30.60
N ALA A 312 -6.27 3.71 30.19
CA ALA A 312 -6.65 5.04 29.74
C ALA A 312 -6.50 6.10 30.84
N LEU A 313 -6.89 5.76 32.07
CA LEU A 313 -6.79 6.67 33.20
C LEU A 313 -5.34 6.95 33.55
N ASP A 314 -4.52 5.91 33.60
CA ASP A 314 -3.11 6.03 33.91
C ASP A 314 -2.37 6.80 32.81
N ALA A 315 -2.67 6.50 31.54
CA ALA A 315 -2.15 7.25 30.39
C ALA A 315 -2.57 8.73 30.41
N LEU A 316 -3.83 9.02 30.77
CA LEU A 316 -4.33 10.40 30.89
C LEU A 316 -3.63 11.18 32.02
N ILE A 317 -3.40 10.53 33.17
CA ILE A 317 -2.69 11.15 34.30
C ILE A 317 -1.24 11.44 33.89
N ASP A 318 -0.58 10.50 33.22
CA ASP A 318 0.84 10.61 32.85
C ASP A 318 1.07 11.49 31.61
N ARG A 319 0.02 11.81 30.85
CA ARG A 319 0.11 12.64 29.67
C ARG A 319 0.70 14.01 29.97
N HIS A 320 1.57 14.46 29.07
CA HIS A 320 2.22 15.75 29.10
C HIS A 320 1.26 16.86 28.64
N ASP A 321 1.27 18.00 29.35
CA ASP A 321 0.66 19.24 28.88
C ASP A 321 1.47 19.84 27.73
N VAL A 322 0.94 20.87 27.06
CA VAL A 322 1.54 21.43 25.82
C VAL A 322 2.99 21.87 26.02
N ASP A 323 3.30 22.48 27.16
CA ASP A 323 4.65 22.94 27.53
C ASP A 323 5.61 21.79 27.89
N GLU A 324 5.12 20.74 28.54
CA GLU A 324 5.87 19.51 28.76
C GLU A 324 6.12 18.79 27.42
N ALA A 325 5.10 18.67 26.57
CA ALA A 325 5.20 17.98 25.29
C ALA A 325 6.24 18.61 24.36
N GLU A 326 6.38 19.94 24.38
CA GLU A 326 7.42 20.65 23.62
C GLU A 326 8.83 20.26 24.09
N LEU A 327 9.08 20.27 25.41
CA LEU A 327 10.38 19.91 25.97
C LEU A 327 10.68 18.41 25.78
N ALA A 328 9.68 17.55 25.99
CA ALA A 328 9.77 16.11 25.77
C ALA A 328 10.07 15.79 24.31
N SER A 329 9.46 16.51 23.36
CA SER A 329 9.73 16.35 21.93
C SER A 329 11.19 16.71 21.57
N ARG A 330 11.75 17.73 22.21
CA ARG A 330 13.17 18.10 22.04
C ARG A 330 14.11 17.07 22.64
N ILE A 331 13.80 16.56 23.83
CA ILE A 331 14.53 15.46 24.47
C ILE A 331 14.53 14.23 23.55
N ARG A 332 13.35 13.83 23.05
CA ARG A 332 13.20 12.70 22.13
C ARG A 332 13.99 12.87 20.84
N TYR A 333 14.06 14.08 20.28
CA TYR A 333 14.90 14.34 19.11
C TYR A 333 16.39 14.09 19.43
N LEU A 334 16.89 14.58 20.56
CA LEU A 334 18.28 14.37 20.95
C LEU A 334 18.60 12.90 21.24
N GLU A 335 17.66 12.17 21.86
CA GLU A 335 17.76 10.71 22.00
C GLU A 335 17.92 10.03 20.64
N LEU A 336 17.11 10.40 19.64
CA LEU A 336 17.22 9.86 18.28
C LEU A 336 18.57 10.22 17.64
N VAL A 337 19.12 11.42 17.86
CA VAL A 337 20.46 11.76 17.37
C VAL A 337 21.52 10.85 17.99
N VAL A 338 21.37 10.47 19.26
CA VAL A 338 22.27 9.51 19.93
C VAL A 338 22.05 8.08 19.41
N GLU A 339 20.79 7.64 19.26
CA GLU A 339 20.42 6.33 18.72
C GLU A 339 20.93 6.11 17.28
N HIS A 340 20.96 7.17 16.47
CA HIS A 340 21.47 7.17 15.09
C HIS A 340 22.96 7.53 14.97
N ASP A 341 23.74 7.38 16.05
CA ASP A 341 25.20 7.61 16.07
C ASP A 341 25.62 8.99 15.52
N GLY A 342 24.83 10.02 15.77
CA GLY A 342 25.10 11.39 15.29
C GLY A 342 24.67 11.66 13.84
N ASP A 343 23.94 10.76 13.19
CA ASP A 343 23.26 11.03 11.92
C ASP A 343 21.99 11.87 12.15
N GLU A 344 22.13 13.19 12.06
CA GLU A 344 21.01 14.13 12.26
C GLU A 344 19.90 13.99 11.22
N GLU A 345 20.21 13.52 10.01
CA GLU A 345 19.20 13.43 8.95
C GLU A 345 18.29 12.22 9.19
N ALA A 346 18.87 11.06 9.52
CA ALA A 346 18.11 9.89 9.94
C ALA A 346 17.26 10.19 11.18
N ALA A 347 17.86 10.83 12.21
CA ALA A 347 17.15 11.21 13.43
C ALA A 347 15.99 12.19 13.16
N ARG A 348 16.18 13.16 12.26
CA ARG A 348 15.13 14.13 11.87
C ARG A 348 13.98 13.46 11.14
N GLN A 349 14.27 12.51 10.25
CA GLN A 349 13.26 11.76 9.51
C GLN A 349 12.41 10.92 10.47
N ASP A 350 13.04 10.20 11.39
CA ASP A 350 12.35 9.39 12.40
C ASP A 350 11.53 10.26 13.37
N HIS A 351 12.08 11.39 13.83
CA HIS A 351 11.36 12.33 14.69
C HIS A 351 10.14 12.92 13.98
N ALA A 352 10.29 13.30 12.71
CA ALA A 352 9.19 13.81 11.91
C ALA A 352 8.11 12.75 11.69
N ALA A 353 8.49 11.50 11.44
CA ALA A 353 7.55 10.38 11.33
C ALA A 353 6.76 10.18 12.63
N GLN A 354 7.44 10.13 13.78
CA GLN A 354 6.80 10.01 15.11
C GLN A 354 5.84 11.18 15.37
N ARG A 355 6.25 12.43 15.10
CA ARG A 355 5.40 13.61 15.28
C ARG A 355 4.19 13.63 14.35
N ASN A 356 4.34 13.14 13.12
CA ASN A 356 3.23 13.08 12.18
C ASN A 356 2.21 12.01 12.58
N ALA A 357 2.66 10.88 13.13
CA ALA A 357 1.78 9.83 13.64
C ALA A 357 0.96 10.28 14.87
N ALA A 358 1.51 11.16 15.71
CA ALA A 358 0.83 11.69 16.90
C ALA A 358 -0.15 12.84 16.61
N LYS A 359 -0.31 13.28 15.36
CA LYS A 359 -1.21 14.38 15.03
C LYS A 359 -2.67 13.95 15.21
N PRO A 360 -3.53 14.84 15.75
CA PRO A 360 -4.96 14.59 15.78
C PRO A 360 -5.52 14.32 14.38
N VAL A 361 -6.43 13.35 14.31
CA VAL A 361 -7.08 12.93 13.06
C VAL A 361 -8.56 13.25 13.11
N ASN A 362 -9.17 13.58 11.98
CA ASN A 362 -10.62 13.72 11.94
C ASN A 362 -11.30 12.35 12.10
N LEU A 363 -12.54 12.35 12.60
CA LEU A 363 -13.30 11.12 12.86
C LEU A 363 -13.39 10.19 11.65
N ARG A 364 -13.60 10.70 10.43
CA ARG A 364 -13.71 9.85 9.24
C ARG A 364 -12.45 9.06 8.98
N THR A 365 -11.30 9.75 9.06
CA THR A 365 -9.98 9.16 8.84
C THR A 365 -9.70 8.11 9.90
N LEU A 366 -10.03 8.40 11.17
CA LEU A 366 -9.95 7.43 12.26
C LEU A 366 -10.76 6.17 11.95
N LEU A 367 -12.03 6.31 11.58
CA LEU A 367 -12.92 5.17 11.31
C LEU A 367 -12.46 4.36 10.09
N VAL A 368 -12.11 5.04 8.99
CA VAL A 368 -11.64 4.39 7.77
C VAL A 368 -10.35 3.62 8.03
N ASN A 369 -9.38 4.23 8.72
CA ASN A 369 -8.13 3.57 9.06
C ASN A 369 -8.37 2.39 10.01
N ALA A 370 -9.25 2.52 11.01
CA ALA A 370 -9.60 1.43 11.93
C ALA A 370 -10.08 0.16 11.19
N VAL A 371 -10.75 0.30 10.04
CA VAL A 371 -11.30 -0.83 9.28
C VAL A 371 -10.38 -1.30 8.14
N PHE A 372 -9.79 -0.38 7.39
CA PHE A 372 -9.06 -0.70 6.16
C PHE A 372 -7.54 -0.68 6.32
N VAL A 373 -7.01 0.04 7.33
CA VAL A 373 -5.57 0.19 7.59
C VAL A 373 -5.30 0.08 9.10
N PRO A 374 -5.53 -1.10 9.71
CA PRO A 374 -5.46 -1.27 11.17
C PRO A 374 -4.09 -0.90 11.76
N ASP A 375 -3.01 -1.09 11.02
CA ASP A 375 -1.65 -0.72 11.48
C ASP A 375 -1.45 0.79 11.66
N ALA A 376 -2.31 1.62 11.03
CA ALA A 376 -2.25 3.08 11.15
C ALA A 376 -2.91 3.62 12.43
N VAL A 377 -3.77 2.83 13.09
CA VAL A 377 -4.45 3.23 14.33
C VAL A 377 -4.41 2.07 15.31
N ARG A 378 -3.78 2.30 16.46
CA ARG A 378 -3.73 1.30 17.55
C ARG A 378 -5.09 1.24 18.25
N LEU A 379 -5.99 0.42 17.75
CA LEU A 379 -7.29 0.11 18.34
C LEU A 379 -7.49 -1.40 18.45
N GLY A 380 -8.14 -1.84 19.53
CA GLY A 380 -8.59 -3.20 19.74
C GLY A 380 -9.61 -3.66 18.69
N GLU A 381 -9.90 -4.95 18.63
CA GLU A 381 -10.85 -5.49 17.65
C GLU A 381 -12.26 -4.94 17.86
N GLU A 382 -12.67 -4.79 19.10
CA GLU A 382 -13.96 -4.30 19.56
C GLU A 382 -14.17 -2.85 19.12
N ALA A 383 -13.18 -1.98 19.32
CA ALA A 383 -13.25 -0.59 18.88
C ALA A 383 -13.25 -0.49 17.35
N ARG A 384 -12.48 -1.34 16.65
CA ARG A 384 -12.52 -1.42 15.18
C ARG A 384 -13.89 -1.90 14.68
N LEU A 385 -14.54 -2.83 15.39
CA LEU A 385 -15.89 -3.31 15.06
C LEU A 385 -16.94 -2.20 15.28
N LEU A 386 -16.82 -1.46 16.39
CA LEU A 386 -17.64 -0.28 16.68
C LEU A 386 -17.49 0.78 15.58
N ALA A 387 -16.25 1.01 15.11
CA ALA A 387 -15.96 1.90 14.00
C ALA A 387 -16.59 1.43 12.68
N LEU A 388 -16.46 0.13 12.36
CA LEU A 388 -17.10 -0.48 11.20
C LEU A 388 -18.62 -0.31 11.26
N ARG A 389 -19.24 -0.51 12.42
CA ARG A 389 -20.68 -0.35 12.60
C ARG A 389 -21.14 1.08 12.32
N ALA A 390 -20.37 2.09 12.75
CA ALA A 390 -20.66 3.49 12.46
C ALA A 390 -20.62 3.77 10.94
N MET A 391 -19.68 3.15 10.22
CA MET A 391 -19.52 3.34 8.78
C MET A 391 -20.34 2.40 7.90
N TRP A 392 -20.95 1.35 8.46
CA TRP A 392 -21.60 0.28 7.71
C TRP A 392 -22.59 0.76 6.64
N PRO A 393 -23.45 1.79 6.88
CA PRO A 393 -24.33 2.30 5.84
C PRO A 393 -23.59 2.78 4.59
N HIS A 394 -22.40 3.37 4.76
CA HIS A 394 -21.57 3.84 3.65
C HIS A 394 -20.89 2.69 2.92
N VAL A 395 -20.44 1.65 3.64
CA VAL A 395 -19.88 0.41 3.03
C VAL A 395 -20.95 -0.28 2.16
N LEU A 396 -22.17 -0.42 2.69
CA LEU A 396 -23.28 -1.04 1.95
C LEU A 396 -23.68 -0.20 0.73
N LYS A 397 -23.76 1.13 0.87
CA LYS A 397 -24.05 2.04 -0.25
C LYS A 397 -22.97 1.99 -1.32
N ALA A 398 -21.69 1.99 -0.94
CA ALA A 398 -20.57 1.87 -1.87
C ALA A 398 -20.61 0.52 -2.60
N SER A 399 -20.81 -0.59 -1.88
CA SER A 399 -20.99 -1.92 -2.46
C SER A 399 -22.11 -1.95 -3.49
N ASN A 400 -23.30 -1.45 -3.13
CA ASN A 400 -24.44 -1.37 -4.06
C ASN A 400 -24.13 -0.50 -5.28
N THR A 401 -23.41 0.61 -5.09
CA THR A 401 -23.00 1.48 -6.19
C THR A 401 -22.07 0.74 -7.17
N TYR A 402 -21.10 -0.03 -6.69
CA TYR A 402 -20.24 -0.85 -7.55
C TYR A 402 -21.01 -1.96 -8.27
N VAL A 403 -21.95 -2.63 -7.59
CA VAL A 403 -22.84 -3.63 -8.21
C VAL A 403 -23.68 -3.00 -9.33
N GLN A 404 -24.30 -1.84 -9.07
CA GLN A 404 -25.12 -1.16 -10.08
C GLN A 404 -24.29 -0.65 -11.26
N ARG A 405 -23.11 -0.09 -11.00
CA ARG A 405 -22.17 0.31 -12.06
C ARG A 405 -21.74 -0.90 -12.90
N SER A 406 -21.40 -2.01 -12.26
CA SER A 406 -21.05 -3.25 -12.95
C SER A 406 -22.21 -3.79 -13.80
N LEU A 407 -23.44 -3.82 -13.26
CA LEU A 407 -24.65 -4.21 -13.99
C LEU A 407 -24.90 -3.32 -15.21
N SER A 408 -24.68 -2.00 -15.11
CA SER A 408 -24.83 -1.08 -16.24
C SER A 408 -23.86 -1.35 -17.39
N LEU A 409 -22.73 -2.02 -17.10
CA LEU A 409 -21.73 -2.43 -18.08
C LEU A 409 -21.88 -3.88 -18.54
N LEU A 410 -22.88 -4.62 -18.05
CA LEU A 410 -23.12 -6.01 -18.44
C LEU A 410 -24.07 -6.03 -19.65
N PRO A 411 -23.58 -6.24 -20.89
CA PRO A 411 -24.45 -6.25 -22.05
C PRO A 411 -25.22 -7.57 -22.13
N LEU A 412 -26.36 -7.55 -22.81
CA LEU A 412 -27.14 -8.78 -23.12
C LEU A 412 -26.46 -9.62 -24.20
N GLN A 413 -25.73 -8.97 -25.12
CA GLN A 413 -25.01 -9.60 -26.22
C GLN A 413 -23.64 -8.94 -26.42
N ILE A 414 -22.66 -9.72 -26.87
CA ILE A 414 -21.34 -9.25 -27.26
C ILE A 414 -21.12 -9.53 -28.75
N ASP A 415 -20.49 -8.58 -29.44
CA ASP A 415 -20.10 -8.76 -30.83
C ASP A 415 -18.74 -9.48 -30.89
N VAL A 416 -18.75 -10.63 -31.55
CA VAL A 416 -17.59 -11.50 -31.70
C VAL A 416 -17.06 -11.30 -33.10
N THR A 417 -15.90 -10.64 -33.20
CA THR A 417 -15.29 -10.25 -34.46
C THR A 417 -14.05 -11.07 -34.78
N TRP A 418 -13.99 -11.63 -35.98
CA TRP A 418 -12.79 -12.31 -36.46
C TRP A 418 -12.60 -12.08 -37.96
N GLY A 419 -11.56 -11.35 -38.34
CA GLY A 419 -11.22 -11.12 -39.75
C GLY A 419 -12.37 -10.57 -40.61
N GLY A 420 -13.27 -9.74 -40.06
CA GLY A 420 -14.45 -9.22 -40.77
C GLY A 420 -15.69 -10.14 -40.76
N TRP A 421 -15.65 -11.26 -40.04
CA TRP A 421 -16.85 -11.95 -39.55
C TRP A 421 -17.28 -11.27 -38.24
N ASN A 422 -18.57 -10.97 -38.09
CA ASN A 422 -19.16 -10.46 -36.84
C ASN A 422 -20.43 -11.26 -36.53
N ARG A 423 -20.56 -11.74 -35.30
CA ARG A 423 -21.79 -12.34 -34.79
C ARG A 423 -22.09 -11.87 -33.36
N PRO A 424 -23.34 -11.50 -33.04
CA PRO A 424 -23.75 -11.26 -31.68
C PRO A 424 -23.87 -12.61 -30.94
N LEU A 425 -23.25 -12.71 -29.77
CA LEU A 425 -23.40 -13.84 -28.85
C LEU A 425 -24.05 -13.39 -27.55
N ALA A 426 -24.97 -14.21 -27.03
CA ALA A 426 -25.55 -13.98 -25.71
C ALA A 426 -24.46 -14.05 -24.63
N THR A 427 -24.51 -13.11 -23.68
CA THR A 427 -23.64 -13.12 -22.49
C THR A 427 -24.12 -14.08 -21.41
N ASP A 428 -25.35 -14.58 -21.54
CA ASP A 428 -25.91 -15.55 -20.62
C ASP A 428 -25.25 -16.93 -20.79
N PRO A 429 -24.51 -17.45 -19.79
CA PRO A 429 -23.90 -18.77 -19.86
C PRO A 429 -24.93 -19.90 -19.95
N ALA A 430 -26.21 -19.67 -19.59
CA ALA A 430 -27.27 -20.69 -19.68
C ALA A 430 -27.81 -20.86 -21.11
N VAL A 431 -27.59 -19.89 -22.00
CA VAL A 431 -28.05 -19.98 -23.39
C VAL A 431 -27.12 -20.91 -24.17
N ALA A 432 -27.68 -22.01 -24.66
CA ALA A 432 -26.95 -22.97 -25.47
C ALA A 432 -26.54 -22.31 -26.80
N VAL A 433 -25.24 -22.19 -27.02
CA VAL A 433 -24.66 -21.70 -28.27
C VAL A 433 -24.00 -22.89 -28.97
N SER A 434 -24.37 -23.13 -30.23
CA SER A 434 -23.79 -24.19 -31.06
C SER A 434 -22.34 -23.85 -31.45
N GLU A 435 -21.38 -24.20 -30.60
CA GLU A 435 -19.94 -23.94 -30.82
C GLU A 435 -19.46 -24.49 -32.17
N GLN A 436 -19.90 -25.71 -32.52
CA GLN A 436 -19.55 -26.36 -33.78
C GLN A 436 -20.07 -25.60 -35.01
N GLN A 437 -21.25 -24.99 -34.93
CA GLN A 437 -21.82 -24.22 -36.04
C GLN A 437 -21.01 -22.94 -36.28
N LEU A 438 -20.71 -22.18 -35.23
CA LEU A 438 -19.93 -20.93 -35.34
C LEU A 438 -18.51 -21.17 -35.85
N VAL A 439 -17.83 -22.21 -35.35
CA VAL A 439 -16.49 -22.60 -35.83
C VAL A 439 -16.56 -23.00 -37.31
N SER A 440 -17.57 -23.79 -37.71
CA SER A 440 -17.72 -24.20 -39.11
C SER A 440 -17.99 -23.03 -40.06
N GLU A 441 -18.73 -22.00 -39.62
CA GLU A 441 -18.97 -20.78 -40.41
C GLU A 441 -17.67 -19.99 -40.65
N VAL A 442 -16.85 -19.82 -39.62
CA VAL A 442 -15.57 -19.10 -39.72
C VAL A 442 -14.58 -19.86 -40.60
N VAL A 443 -14.47 -21.18 -40.43
CA VAL A 443 -13.61 -22.03 -41.26
C VAL A 443 -14.02 -21.92 -42.73
N ARG A 444 -15.32 -22.01 -43.02
CA ARG A 444 -15.84 -21.87 -44.38
C ARG A 444 -15.53 -20.50 -44.99
N LEU A 445 -15.66 -19.41 -44.23
CA LEU A 445 -15.36 -18.06 -44.70
C LEU A 445 -13.86 -17.88 -45.01
N ILE A 446 -12.98 -18.52 -44.23
CA ILE A 446 -11.53 -18.55 -44.49
C ILE A 446 -11.23 -19.37 -45.75
N GLU A 447 -11.87 -20.52 -45.92
CA GLU A 447 -11.74 -21.36 -47.11
C GLU A 447 -12.18 -20.61 -48.37
N GLU A 448 -13.34 -19.95 -48.36
CA GLU A 448 -13.85 -19.15 -49.48
C GLU A 448 -12.89 -18.00 -49.86
N ARG A 449 -12.35 -17.28 -48.89
CA ARG A 449 -11.34 -16.23 -49.14
C ARG A 449 -10.01 -16.78 -49.62
N THR A 450 -9.61 -17.95 -49.13
CA THR A 450 -8.39 -18.63 -49.56
C THR A 450 -8.55 -19.09 -51.01
N HIS A 451 -9.72 -19.62 -51.38
CA HIS A 451 -10.05 -19.98 -52.75
C HIS A 451 -10.01 -18.77 -53.69
N GLN A 452 -10.61 -17.63 -53.31
CA GLN A 452 -10.54 -16.40 -54.10
C GLN A 452 -9.10 -15.89 -54.29
N LYS A 453 -8.26 -15.98 -53.24
CA LYS A 453 -6.82 -15.64 -53.34
C LYS A 453 -6.03 -16.61 -54.21
N ILE A 454 -6.39 -17.90 -54.22
CA ILE A 454 -5.75 -18.91 -55.07
C ILE A 454 -6.14 -18.70 -56.55
N GLU A 455 -7.37 -18.27 -56.82
CA GLU A 455 -7.86 -18.00 -58.18
C GLU A 455 -7.28 -16.71 -58.79
N SER A 456 -6.97 -15.71 -57.95
CA SER A 456 -6.31 -14.48 -58.40
C SER A 456 -4.82 -14.67 -58.75
N VAL A 457 -4.19 -15.77 -58.31
CA VAL A 457 -2.85 -16.17 -58.76
C VAL A 457 -2.94 -16.82 -60.14
N GLN A 458 -2.95 -15.97 -61.17
CA GLN A 458 -2.86 -16.39 -62.57
C GLN A 458 -1.44 -16.27 -63.10
N LEU A 459 -1.07 -17.18 -64.01
CA LEU A 459 0.15 -17.04 -64.81
C LEU A 459 0.11 -15.70 -65.54
N HIS A 460 1.11 -14.85 -65.35
CA HIS A 460 1.26 -13.63 -66.15
C HIS A 460 1.60 -14.05 -67.58
N ARG A 461 0.56 -14.35 -68.38
CA ARG A 461 0.65 -14.98 -69.72
C ARG A 461 1.65 -14.27 -70.62
N PHE A 462 1.74 -12.95 -70.51
CA PHE A 462 2.69 -12.11 -71.24
C PHE A 462 4.17 -12.43 -70.94
N ARG A 463 4.56 -12.63 -69.67
CA ARG A 463 5.96 -12.94 -69.30
C ARG A 463 6.34 -14.37 -69.67
N PHE A 464 5.38 -15.31 -69.55
CA PHE A 464 5.58 -16.70 -69.97
C PHE A 464 5.68 -16.81 -71.50
N LEU A 465 4.79 -16.14 -72.25
CA LEU A 465 4.85 -16.11 -73.72
C LEU A 465 6.12 -15.40 -74.22
N ALA A 466 6.49 -14.26 -73.61
CA ALA A 466 7.72 -13.54 -73.99
C ALA A 466 8.97 -14.39 -73.78
N SER A 467 9.09 -15.10 -72.65
CA SER A 467 10.23 -16.00 -72.39
C SER A 467 10.23 -17.23 -73.30
N ALA A 468 9.06 -17.80 -73.62
CA ALA A 468 8.94 -18.89 -74.58
C ALA A 468 9.33 -18.47 -76.01
N VAL A 469 8.90 -17.28 -76.45
CA VAL A 469 9.28 -16.73 -77.75
C VAL A 469 10.79 -16.45 -77.82
N VAL A 470 11.37 -15.86 -76.77
CA VAL A 470 12.83 -15.62 -76.70
C VAL A 470 13.61 -16.94 -76.73
N ALA A 471 13.14 -17.99 -76.06
CA ALA A 471 13.78 -19.31 -76.09
C ALA A 471 13.74 -19.94 -77.50
N VAL A 472 12.61 -19.85 -78.20
CA VAL A 472 12.46 -20.36 -79.58
C VAL A 472 13.33 -19.57 -80.55
N VAL A 473 13.29 -18.23 -80.48
CA VAL A 473 14.10 -17.36 -81.35
C VAL A 473 15.59 -17.56 -81.12
N SER A 474 16.03 -17.69 -79.87
CA SER A 474 17.43 -17.95 -79.52
C SER A 474 17.90 -19.34 -79.99
N SER A 475 17.03 -20.34 -79.94
CA SER A 475 17.33 -21.70 -80.43
C SER A 475 17.45 -21.77 -81.95
N ILE A 476 16.57 -21.06 -82.68
CA ILE A 476 16.63 -20.93 -84.13
C ILE A 476 17.91 -20.15 -84.54
N ALA A 477 18.22 -19.05 -83.85
CA ALA A 477 19.44 -18.28 -84.08
C ALA A 477 20.71 -19.12 -83.82
N ALA A 478 20.74 -19.93 -82.75
CA ALA A 478 21.87 -20.81 -82.44
C ALA A 478 22.07 -21.96 -83.46
N PHE A 479 21.01 -22.36 -84.18
CA PHE A 479 21.06 -23.40 -85.21
C PHE A 479 21.55 -22.88 -86.57
N ILE A 480 21.16 -21.65 -86.93
CA ILE A 480 21.49 -21.04 -88.23
C ILE A 480 22.91 -20.43 -88.23
N THR A 481 23.43 -20.00 -87.07
CA THR A 481 24.70 -19.27 -87.00
C THR A 481 25.93 -20.22 -87.04
N PRO A 482 26.88 -20.04 -87.97
CA PRO A 482 28.12 -20.82 -88.04
C PRO A 482 29.03 -20.57 -86.81
N GLN A 483 29.99 -21.47 -86.55
CA GLN A 483 30.75 -21.53 -85.29
C GLN A 483 31.47 -20.21 -84.95
N GLY A 484 31.14 -19.60 -83.80
CA GLY A 484 31.70 -18.34 -83.32
C GLY A 484 31.09 -17.88 -81.97
N PRO A 485 31.57 -16.78 -81.36
CA PRO A 485 31.16 -16.33 -80.01
C PRO A 485 29.67 -15.98 -79.91
N LEU A 486 29.06 -15.53 -81.01
CA LEU A 486 27.63 -15.20 -81.10
C LEU A 486 26.70 -16.42 -80.88
N ARG A 487 27.15 -17.62 -81.25
CA ARG A 487 26.40 -18.86 -81.01
C ARG A 487 26.38 -19.22 -79.53
N VAL A 488 27.48 -18.98 -78.81
CA VAL A 488 27.58 -19.23 -77.36
C VAL A 488 26.65 -18.29 -76.59
N THR A 489 26.61 -17.00 -76.97
CA THR A 489 25.69 -16.03 -76.35
C THR A 489 24.23 -16.36 -76.61
N ALA A 490 23.87 -16.82 -77.81
CA ALA A 490 22.50 -17.24 -78.13
C ALA A 490 22.07 -18.48 -77.33
N VAL A 491 22.97 -19.44 -77.12
CA VAL A 491 22.71 -20.63 -76.28
C VAL A 491 22.53 -20.23 -74.80
N ILE A 492 23.37 -19.36 -74.26
CA ILE A 492 23.25 -18.88 -72.87
C ILE A 492 21.93 -18.11 -72.67
N LEU A 493 21.55 -17.24 -73.61
CA LEU A 493 20.27 -16.51 -73.56
C LEU A 493 19.06 -17.45 -73.65
N GLY A 494 19.15 -18.48 -74.51
CA GLY A 494 18.14 -19.54 -74.59
C GLY A 494 17.99 -20.33 -73.30
N ILE A 495 19.11 -20.74 -72.67
CA ILE A 495 19.10 -21.44 -71.38
C ILE A 495 18.53 -20.53 -70.27
N ALA A 496 18.92 -19.26 -70.23
CA ALA A 496 18.39 -18.29 -69.27
C ALA A 496 16.88 -18.06 -69.45
N ALA A 497 16.40 -17.98 -70.70
CA ALA A 497 14.97 -17.86 -71.00
C ALA A 497 14.17 -19.11 -70.61
N VAL A 498 14.73 -20.30 -70.81
CA VAL A 498 14.13 -21.57 -70.36
C VAL A 498 14.10 -21.66 -68.83
N ILE A 499 15.17 -21.26 -68.14
CA ILE A 499 15.20 -21.19 -66.68
C ILE A 499 14.14 -20.21 -66.17
N LEU A 500 14.01 -19.03 -66.76
CA LEU A 500 12.97 -18.05 -66.39
C LEU A 500 11.56 -18.60 -66.62
N ALA A 501 11.31 -19.25 -67.76
CA ALA A 501 10.02 -19.89 -68.05
C ALA A 501 9.70 -21.01 -67.06
N ILE A 502 10.68 -21.85 -66.70
CA ILE A 502 10.53 -22.91 -65.69
C ILE A 502 10.30 -22.32 -64.30
N THR A 503 10.99 -21.22 -63.94
CA THR A 503 10.77 -20.56 -62.64
C THR A 503 9.39 -19.93 -62.54
N GLU A 504 8.88 -19.25 -63.57
CA GLU A 504 7.51 -18.70 -63.57
C GLU A 504 6.45 -19.82 -63.60
N TRP A 505 6.72 -20.94 -64.28
CA TRP A 505 5.84 -22.10 -64.27
C TRP A 505 5.83 -22.80 -62.90
N ARG A 506 6.97 -22.92 -62.21
CA ARG A 506 7.06 -23.51 -60.86
C ARG A 506 6.57 -22.57 -59.76
N ARG A 507 6.64 -21.24 -59.95
CA ARG A 507 6.15 -20.23 -58.99
C ARG A 507 4.66 -20.33 -58.71
N VAL A 508 3.84 -20.64 -59.72
CA VAL A 508 2.38 -20.72 -59.54
C VAL A 508 1.94 -21.89 -58.66
N PRO A 509 2.36 -23.16 -58.88
CA PRO A 509 2.00 -24.26 -57.99
C PRO A 509 2.63 -24.11 -56.61
N THR A 510 3.86 -23.61 -56.46
CA THR A 510 4.45 -23.38 -55.13
C THR A 510 3.70 -22.29 -54.37
N ARG A 511 3.36 -21.17 -55.05
CA ARG A 511 2.59 -20.08 -54.43
C ARG A 511 1.17 -20.49 -54.06
N LYS A 512 0.51 -21.30 -54.89
CA LYS A 512 -0.81 -21.88 -54.57
C LYS A 512 -0.73 -22.85 -53.39
N GLN A 513 0.33 -23.66 -53.28
CA GLN A 513 0.55 -24.54 -52.12
C GLN A 513 0.86 -23.76 -50.84
N GLU A 514 1.68 -22.71 -50.90
CA GLU A 514 1.93 -21.79 -49.79
C GLU A 514 0.64 -21.14 -49.31
N LEU A 515 -0.14 -20.54 -50.21
CA LEU A 515 -1.43 -19.92 -49.87
C LEU A 515 -2.44 -20.93 -49.31
N SER A 516 -2.45 -22.17 -49.80
CA SER A 516 -3.30 -23.23 -49.25
C SER A 516 -2.87 -23.65 -47.85
N ARG A 517 -1.56 -23.72 -47.58
CA ARG A 517 -1.03 -24.01 -46.24
C ARG A 517 -1.30 -22.87 -45.27
N GLU A 518 -1.09 -21.63 -45.71
CA GLU A 518 -1.42 -20.43 -44.94
C GLU A 518 -2.92 -20.36 -44.61
N GLY A 519 -3.80 -20.67 -45.57
CA GLY A 519 -5.25 -20.72 -45.35
C GLY A 519 -5.64 -21.80 -44.34
N ARG A 520 -5.10 -23.03 -44.46
CA ARG A 520 -5.37 -24.12 -43.50
C ARG A 520 -4.86 -23.80 -42.10
N ASN A 521 -3.65 -23.27 -41.99
CA ASN A 521 -3.09 -22.88 -40.70
C ASN A 521 -3.91 -21.75 -40.07
N SER A 522 -4.31 -20.76 -40.87
CA SER A 522 -5.19 -19.68 -40.42
C SER A 522 -6.55 -20.20 -39.94
N ALA A 523 -7.13 -21.19 -40.62
CA ALA A 523 -8.39 -21.83 -40.22
C ALA A 523 -8.27 -22.60 -38.91
N LEU A 524 -7.18 -23.35 -38.71
CA LEU A 524 -6.91 -24.05 -37.46
C LEU A 524 -6.69 -23.09 -36.28
N THR A 525 -5.91 -22.01 -36.50
CA THR A 525 -5.71 -20.97 -35.49
C THR A 525 -7.01 -20.25 -35.16
N ALA A 526 -7.83 -19.90 -36.17
CA ALA A 526 -9.13 -19.27 -35.97
C ALA A 526 -10.07 -20.15 -35.14
N ALA A 527 -10.16 -21.44 -35.48
CA ALA A 527 -10.97 -22.40 -34.75
C ALA A 527 -10.50 -22.56 -33.29
N ALA A 528 -9.19 -22.63 -33.06
CA ALA A 528 -8.62 -22.73 -31.71
C ALA A 528 -8.92 -21.48 -30.87
N VAL A 529 -8.70 -20.28 -31.43
CA VAL A 529 -8.98 -19.00 -30.75
C VAL A 529 -10.47 -18.85 -30.46
N LEU A 530 -11.34 -19.17 -31.42
CA LEU A 530 -12.79 -19.06 -31.23
C LEU A 530 -13.30 -20.05 -30.19
N ASN A 531 -12.83 -21.31 -30.20
CA ASN A 531 -13.20 -22.29 -29.19
C ASN A 531 -12.72 -21.90 -27.79
N GLY A 532 -11.48 -21.39 -27.69
CA GLY A 532 -10.95 -20.80 -26.46
C GLY A 532 -11.80 -19.62 -25.97
N ALA A 533 -12.17 -18.71 -26.87
CA ALA A 533 -13.01 -17.56 -26.56
C ALA A 533 -14.42 -17.95 -26.09
N LEU A 534 -15.04 -18.99 -26.68
CA LEU A 534 -16.36 -19.50 -26.27
C LEU A 534 -16.32 -20.11 -24.87
N THR A 535 -15.28 -20.90 -24.56
CA THR A 535 -15.06 -21.43 -23.22
C THR A 535 -14.82 -20.31 -22.20
N GLN A 536 -13.96 -19.35 -22.57
CA GLN A 536 -13.66 -18.18 -21.75
C GLN A 536 -14.88 -17.31 -21.50
N ARG A 537 -15.75 -17.12 -22.49
CA ARG A 537 -17.02 -16.38 -22.35
C ARG A 537 -17.85 -16.94 -21.19
N ILE A 538 -18.06 -18.25 -21.17
CA ILE A 538 -18.85 -18.90 -20.12
C ILE A 538 -18.20 -18.65 -18.77
N THR A 539 -16.92 -18.97 -18.61
CA THR A 539 -16.22 -18.79 -17.33
C THR A 539 -16.16 -17.33 -16.87
N PHE A 540 -16.02 -16.38 -17.80
CA PHE A 540 -15.97 -14.94 -17.54
C PHE A 540 -17.32 -14.43 -17.01
N PHE A 541 -18.42 -14.68 -17.72
CA PHE A 541 -19.74 -14.19 -17.32
C PHE A 541 -20.32 -14.96 -16.13
N THR A 542 -20.00 -16.25 -15.96
CA THR A 542 -20.34 -17.00 -14.74
C THR A 542 -19.63 -16.38 -13.53
N ALA A 543 -18.33 -16.10 -13.63
CA ALA A 543 -17.59 -15.46 -12.55
C ALA A 543 -18.09 -14.03 -12.26
N TRP A 544 -18.40 -13.26 -13.31
CA TRP A 544 -18.97 -11.92 -13.17
C TRP A 544 -20.29 -11.96 -12.38
N ARG A 545 -21.27 -12.77 -12.83
CA ARG A 545 -22.58 -12.89 -12.17
C ARG A 545 -22.45 -13.39 -10.72
N ALA A 546 -21.60 -14.38 -10.48
CA ALA A 546 -21.34 -14.87 -9.12
C ALA A 546 -20.77 -13.79 -8.19
N ASN A 547 -19.98 -12.84 -8.71
CA ASN A 547 -19.46 -11.73 -7.91
C ASN A 547 -20.53 -10.65 -7.64
N LEU A 548 -21.58 -10.55 -8.46
CA LEU A 548 -22.69 -9.62 -8.24
C LEU A 548 -23.65 -10.08 -7.11
N GLU A 549 -23.70 -11.38 -6.83
CA GLU A 549 -24.55 -11.98 -5.79
C GLU A 549 -23.99 -11.87 -4.35
N VAL A 550 -23.05 -10.95 -4.12
CA VAL A 550 -22.36 -10.81 -2.82
C VAL A 550 -23.12 -9.92 -1.83
N ALA A 551 -23.98 -9.02 -2.30
CA ALA A 551 -24.78 -8.13 -1.44
C ALA A 551 -25.51 -8.84 -0.27
N PRO A 552 -26.23 -9.97 -0.46
CA PRO A 552 -26.85 -10.68 0.66
C PRO A 552 -25.83 -11.31 1.62
N GLN A 553 -24.64 -11.71 1.13
CA GLN A 553 -23.59 -12.28 1.97
C GLN A 553 -22.96 -11.22 2.88
N LEU A 554 -22.78 -9.99 2.37
CA LEU A 554 -22.32 -8.85 3.16
C LEU A 554 -23.31 -8.52 4.28
N ALA A 555 -24.61 -8.47 3.97
CA ALA A 555 -25.64 -8.23 4.97
C ALA A 555 -25.68 -9.33 6.04
N ALA A 556 -25.65 -10.61 5.64
CA ALA A 556 -25.65 -11.73 6.56
C ALA A 556 -24.40 -11.79 7.47
N TRP A 557 -23.23 -11.48 6.91
CA TRP A 557 -21.99 -11.39 7.70
C TRP A 557 -22.09 -10.30 8.78
N ALA A 558 -22.64 -9.14 8.41
CA ALA A 558 -22.76 -8.03 9.31
C ALA A 558 -23.79 -8.31 10.43
N ASP A 559 -24.91 -8.96 10.10
CA ASP A 559 -25.88 -9.44 11.10
C ASP A 559 -25.24 -10.37 12.14
N GLN A 560 -24.31 -11.23 11.73
CA GLN A 560 -23.56 -12.08 12.64
C GLN A 560 -22.60 -11.27 13.51
N ALA A 561 -21.84 -10.35 12.91
CA ALA A 561 -20.87 -9.51 13.61
C ALA A 561 -21.51 -8.56 14.64
N TRP A 562 -22.71 -8.04 14.37
CA TRP A 562 -23.43 -7.21 15.34
C TRP A 562 -24.05 -8.00 16.48
N ARG A 563 -24.36 -9.28 16.27
CA ARG A 563 -24.88 -10.15 17.33
C ARG A 563 -23.79 -10.45 18.35
N SER A 564 -22.57 -10.77 17.89
CA SER A 564 -21.44 -10.98 18.80
C SER A 564 -21.12 -9.72 19.63
N GLU A 565 -21.18 -8.53 19.01
CA GLU A 565 -21.04 -7.25 19.74
C GLU A 565 -22.13 -7.10 20.82
N THR A 566 -23.41 -7.37 20.49
CA THR A 566 -24.49 -7.26 21.48
C THR A 566 -24.44 -8.30 22.58
N ASP A 567 -24.00 -9.51 22.25
CA ASP A 567 -23.85 -10.61 23.21
C ASP A 567 -22.69 -10.32 24.17
N ALA A 568 -21.58 -9.74 23.69
CA ALA A 568 -20.47 -9.28 24.53
C ALA A 568 -20.92 -8.20 25.55
N ILE A 569 -21.69 -7.20 25.08
CA ILE A 569 -22.25 -6.16 25.95
C ILE A 569 -23.23 -6.75 27.00
N ALA A 570 -24.02 -7.75 26.61
CA ALA A 570 -24.97 -8.43 27.50
C ALA A 570 -24.29 -9.41 28.48
N GLY A 571 -23.17 -10.02 28.07
CA GLY A 571 -22.33 -10.91 28.86
C GLY A 571 -21.63 -10.19 30.00
N SER A 572 -20.96 -9.06 29.70
CA SER A 572 -20.28 -8.23 30.72
C SER A 572 -21.27 -7.78 31.81
N THR A 573 -22.48 -7.34 31.41
CA THR A 573 -23.53 -6.93 32.36
C THR A 573 -24.10 -8.06 33.21
N ARG A 574 -23.80 -9.33 32.90
CA ARG A 574 -24.20 -10.50 33.67
C ARG A 574 -23.09 -10.97 34.62
N GLU A 575 -21.85 -10.95 34.19
CA GLU A 575 -20.68 -11.23 35.04
C GLU A 575 -20.46 -10.15 36.09
N GLU A 576 -20.66 -8.87 35.75
CA GLU A 576 -20.65 -7.75 36.72
C GLU A 576 -21.69 -7.92 37.84
N ARG A 577 -22.85 -8.52 37.52
CA ARG A 577 -23.88 -8.86 38.53
C ARG A 577 -23.51 -10.08 39.38
N GLY A 578 -22.57 -10.91 38.92
CA GLY A 578 -21.98 -12.03 39.67
C GLY A 578 -20.88 -11.55 40.62
N VAL A 579 -19.94 -10.75 40.11
CA VAL A 579 -18.81 -10.20 40.91
C VAL A 579 -19.31 -9.29 42.04
N LYS A 580 -20.37 -8.49 41.82
CA LYS A 580 -21.01 -7.72 42.91
C LYS A 580 -21.59 -8.59 44.03
N ARG A 581 -21.94 -9.86 43.77
CA ARG A 581 -22.43 -10.78 44.83
C ARG A 581 -21.31 -11.53 45.54
N GLU A 582 -20.17 -11.73 44.90
CA GLU A 582 -19.02 -12.40 45.53
C GLU A 582 -18.23 -11.45 46.45
N ASN A 583 -18.23 -10.14 46.17
CA ASN A 583 -17.61 -9.13 47.03
C ASN A 583 -18.47 -8.69 48.24
N GLU A 584 -19.61 -9.35 48.50
CA GLU A 584 -20.49 -9.13 49.66
C GLU A 584 -20.25 -10.13 50.82
N TRP A 585 -19.12 -10.85 50.85
CA TRP A 585 -18.76 -11.81 51.92
C TRP A 585 -17.58 -11.35 52.80
#